data_AF-A0ABC9UFB6-F1
#
_entry.id   AF-A0ABC9UFB6-F1
#
_cell.length_a   1.000
_cell.length_b   1.000
_cell.length_c   1.000
_cell.angle_alpha   90.00
_cell.angle_beta   90.00
_cell.angle_gamma   90.00
#
_symmetry.space_group_name_H-M   'P 1'
#
loop_
_entity.id
_entity.type
_entity.pdbx_description
1 polymer ?
#
loop_
_entity_poly.entity_id
_entity_poly.type
_entity_poly.pdbx_seq_one_letter_code
_entity_poly.pdbx_strand_id
1 'polypeptide(L)' 'MSNYALVKNGVVENVVVWDGTGGIFDDYITVNIDDISAGIDWTYDGEAFAPPPEITPQGV' A
#
# COMPACT_ATOMS: atom_id res chain seq x y z
N MET A 1 15.85 -7.47 0.53
CA MET A 1 14.56 -7.34 1.22
C MET A 1 14.10 -5.92 1.02
N SER A 2 12.87 -5.76 0.59
CA SER A 2 12.26 -4.49 0.20
C SER A 2 10.89 -4.36 0.82
N ASN A 3 10.40 -3.13 0.94
CA ASN A 3 9.05 -2.86 1.40
C ASN A 3 8.09 -2.98 0.22
N TYR A 4 7.00 -3.73 0.41
CA TYR A 4 5.94 -3.89 -0.56
C TYR A 4 4.60 -3.48 0.04
N ALA A 5 3.83 -2.70 -0.73
CA ALA A 5 2.42 -2.51 -0.49
C ALA A 5 1.64 -3.70 -1.05
N LEU A 6 0.75 -4.27 -0.23
CA LEU A 6 -0.21 -5.29 -0.64
C LEU A 6 -1.53 -4.60 -0.97
N VAL A 7 -1.85 -4.52 -2.25
CA VAL A 7 -3.03 -3.80 -2.75
C VAL A 7 -4.13 -4.78 -3.13
N LYS A 8 -5.35 -4.51 -2.63
CA LYS A 8 -6.55 -5.27 -2.97
C LYS A 8 -7.70 -4.30 -3.23
N ASN A 9 -8.43 -4.51 -4.32
CA ASN A 9 -9.52 -3.62 -4.76
C ASN A 9 -9.11 -2.13 -4.82
N GLY A 10 -7.86 -1.84 -5.21
CA GLY A 10 -7.34 -0.47 -5.31
C GLY A 10 -6.99 0.19 -3.98
N VAL A 11 -6.93 -0.55 -2.87
CA VAL A 11 -6.56 -0.05 -1.53
C VAL A 11 -5.39 -0.85 -0.98
N VAL A 12 -4.46 -0.18 -0.31
CA VAL A 12 -3.36 -0.80 0.43
C VAL A 12 -3.90 -1.40 1.73
N GLU A 13 -3.99 -2.74 1.79
CA GLU A 13 -4.43 -3.44 3.01
C GLU A 13 -3.29 -3.65 4.01
N ASN A 14 -2.05 -3.75 3.53
CA ASN A 14 -0.88 -3.95 4.39
C ASN A 14 0.43 -3.51 3.72
N VAL A 15 1.48 -3.31 4.52
CA VAL A 15 2.86 -3.10 4.08
C VAL A 15 3.75 -4.18 4.70
N VAL A 16 4.53 -4.88 3.87
CA VAL A 16 5.37 -6.00 4.30
C VAL A 16 6.81 -5.83 3.84
N VAL A 17 7.74 -6.39 4.61
CA VAL A 17 9.12 -6.58 4.16
C VAL A 17 9.24 -7.96 3.53
N TRP A 18 9.59 -8.02 2.25
CA TRP A 18 9.63 -9.27 1.49
C TRP A 18 10.82 -9.30 0.52
N ASP A 19 11.23 -10.49 0.11
CA ASP A 19 12.31 -10.70 -0.86
C ASP A 19 11.82 -10.72 -2.32
N GLY A 20 10.50 -10.65 -2.55
CA GLY A 20 9.90 -10.68 -3.88
C GLY A 20 9.78 -12.08 -4.48
N THR A 21 10.03 -13.14 -3.70
CA THR A 21 10.03 -14.52 -4.17
C THR A 21 8.96 -15.38 -3.50
N GLY A 22 8.37 -16.31 -4.27
CA GLY A 22 7.25 -17.16 -3.86
C GLY A 22 5.88 -16.55 -4.13
N GLY A 23 4.82 -17.37 -4.01
CA GLY A 23 3.42 -16.97 -4.25
C GLY A 23 2.62 -16.82 -2.95
N ILE A 24 3.13 -16.01 -2.01
CA ILE A 24 2.54 -15.86 -0.67
C ILE A 24 1.44 -14.78 -0.68
N PHE A 25 1.47 -13.89 -1.67
CA PHE A 25 0.56 -12.75 -1.81
C PHE A 25 -0.17 -12.74 -3.17
N ASP A 26 -0.44 -13.91 -3.75
CA ASP A 26 -1.02 -14.03 -5.11
C ASP A 26 -2.42 -13.40 -5.24
N ASP A 27 -3.14 -13.22 -4.13
CA ASP A 27 -4.44 -12.53 -4.08
C ASP A 27 -4.32 -10.99 -4.06
N TYR A 28 -3.09 -10.46 -4.07
CA TYR A 28 -2.77 -9.05 -3.95
C TYR A 28 -1.95 -8.58 -5.15
N ILE A 29 -2.11 -7.30 -5.49
CA ILE A 29 -1.10 -6.62 -6.30
C ILE A 29 0.02 -6.20 -5.34
N THR A 30 1.23 -6.72 -5.59
CA THR A 30 2.41 -6.35 -4.80
C THR A 30 3.16 -5.23 -5.51
N VAL A 31 3.30 -4.07 -4.85
CA VAL A 31 4.02 -2.91 -5.40
C VAL A 31 5.22 -2.61 -4.51
N ASN A 32 6.43 -2.55 -5.08
CA ASN A 32 7.62 -2.14 -4.34
C ASN A 32 7.52 -0.64 -4.02
N ILE A 33 7.74 -0.28 -2.76
CA ILE A 33 7.60 1.09 -2.24
C ILE A 33 8.87 1.60 -1.56
N ASP A 34 10.05 1.05 -1.87
CA ASP A 34 11.30 1.51 -1.24
C ASP A 34 11.60 2.99 -1.52
N ASP A 35 11.21 3.48 -2.70
CA ASP A 35 11.38 4.87 -3.13
C ASP A 35 10.05 5.65 -3.24
N ILE A 36 8.95 5.07 -2.76
CA ILE A 36 7.59 5.63 -2.88
C ILE A 36 6.96 5.71 -1.49
N SER A 37 6.39 6.86 -1.12
CA SER A 37 5.57 6.94 0.09
C SER A 37 4.22 6.28 -0.15
N ALA A 38 3.93 5.22 0.60
CA ALA A 38 2.63 4.57 0.64
C ALA A 38 2.40 4.00 2.05
N GLY A 39 1.14 3.92 2.45
CA GLY A 39 0.75 3.38 3.76
C GLY A 39 -0.56 2.62 3.68
N ILE A 40 -0.91 1.97 4.78
CA ILE A 40 -2.22 1.31 4.94
C ILE A 40 -3.34 2.35 4.74
N ASP A 41 -4.44 1.92 4.13
CA ASP A 41 -5.61 2.74 3.74
C ASP A 41 -5.35 3.76 2.62
N TRP A 42 -4.16 3.77 2.00
CA TRP A 42 -3.93 4.54 0.78
C TRP A 42 -4.58 3.87 -0.41
N THR A 43 -5.02 4.65 -1.41
CA THR A 43 -5.53 4.12 -2.66
C THR A 43 -4.41 3.98 -3.69
N TYR A 44 -4.54 3.02 -4.61
CA TYR A 44 -3.64 2.77 -5.73
C TYR A 44 -4.45 2.58 -7.02
N ASP A 45 -4.18 3.39 -8.04
CA ASP A 45 -4.92 3.40 -9.31
C ASP A 45 -4.29 2.52 -10.40
N GLY A 46 -3.18 1.86 -10.10
CA GLY A 46 -2.37 1.10 -11.06
C GLY A 46 -1.04 1.77 -11.39
N GLU A 47 -0.90 3.08 -11.12
CA GLU A 47 0.31 3.87 -11.38
C GLU A 47 0.79 4.65 -10.14
N ALA A 48 -0.12 5.25 -9.37
CA ALA A 48 0.20 6.15 -8.27
C ALA A 48 -0.61 5.85 -7.00
N PHE A 49 -0.02 6.21 -5.85
CA PHE A 49 -0.69 6.14 -4.56
C PHE A 49 -1.25 7.49 -4.13
N ALA A 50 -2.41 7.48 -3.47
CA ALA A 50 -2.96 8.67 -2.81
C ALA A 50 -3.26 8.41 -1.33
N PRO A 51 -2.89 9.33 -0.42
CA PRO A 51 -3.19 9.19 0.99
C PRO A 51 -4.69 9.26 1.24
N PRO A 52 -5.19 8.61 2.31
CA PRO A 52 -6.56 8.81 2.74
C PRO A 52 -6.80 10.28 3.11
N PRO A 53 -8.04 10.78 3.00
CA PRO A 53 -8.37 12.15 3.38
C PRO A 53 -7.99 12.41 4.84
N GLU A 54 -7.33 13.55 5.11
CA GLU A 54 -7.02 13.96 6.46
C GLU A 54 -8.33 14.14 7.26
N ILE A 55 -8.46 13.39 8.35
CA ILE A 55 -9.53 13.61 9.30
C ILE A 55 -9.14 14.84 10.12
N THR A 56 -9.54 16.04 9.68
CA THR A 56 -9.43 17.23 10.54
C THR A 56 -10.27 16.97 11.79
N PRO A 57 -9.70 17.03 13.01
CA PRO A 57 -10.51 16.96 14.22
C PRO A 57 -11.56 18.06 14.13
N GLN A 58 -12.85 17.71 14.02
CA GLN A 58 -13.90 18.70 14.14
C GLN A 58 -13.79 19.25 15.55
N GLY A 59 -13.52 20.56 15.64
CA GLY A 59 -13.12 21.24 16.88
C GLY A 59 -13.99 20.85 18.08
N VAL A 60 -13.31 20.47 19.17
CA VAL A 60 -13.92 20.36 20.50
C VAL A 60 -14.10 21.74 21.12
#